data_AF-A0A251ZY12-F1
#
_entry.id   AF-A0A251ZY12-F1
#
_cell.length_a   1.000
_cell.length_b   1.000
_cell.length_c   1.000
_cell.angle_alpha   90.00
_cell.angle_beta   90.00
_cell.angle_gamma   90.00
#
_symmetry.space_group_name_H-M   'P 1'
#
loop_
_entity.id
_entity.type
_entity.pdbx_description
1 polymer ?
#
loop_
_entity_poly.entity_id
_entity_poly.type
_entity_poly.pdbx_seq_one_letter_code
_entity_poly.pdbx_strand_id
1 'polypeptide(L)'
;LNAEETINKIKKLTENNIKIALDDFGTGYSSLSFLRDIPFNRIKIDRSFIKDIESNIQSIAIIKAIAGIGDALGVSITAEGVETASQISLLMRDKCYEHQGYYISKPFEQTHILPWILSYESERISGALTEKEEICLV
;
A
#
# COMPACT_ATOMS: atom_id res chain seq x y z
N LEU A 1 -25.15 -0.85 11.24
CA LEU A 1 -24.37 0.40 11.15
C LEU A 1 -24.90 1.21 9.98
N ASN A 2 -25.26 2.47 10.19
CA ASN A 2 -25.67 3.35 9.09
C ASN A 2 -24.40 3.80 8.33
N ALA A 3 -24.38 3.61 7.01
CA ALA A 3 -23.24 3.97 6.18
C ALA A 3 -22.92 5.47 6.25
N GLU A 4 -23.96 6.31 6.30
CA GLU A 4 -23.82 7.77 6.38
C GLU A 4 -23.16 8.21 7.70
N GLU A 5 -23.55 7.59 8.81
CA GLU A 5 -22.95 7.86 10.13
C GLU A 5 -21.46 7.48 10.14
N THR A 6 -21.11 6.37 9.48
CA THR A 6 -19.72 5.90 9.37
C THR A 6 -18.88 6.89 8.55
N ILE A 7 -19.39 7.33 7.41
CA ILE A 7 -18.73 8.34 6.56
C ILE A 7 -18.50 9.64 7.34
N ASN A 8 -19.49 10.10 8.11
CA ASN A 8 -19.35 11.30 8.92
C ASN A 8 -18.29 11.16 10.02
N LYS A 9 -18.14 9.97 10.61
CA LYS A 9 -17.06 9.69 11.57
C LYS A 9 -15.69 9.73 10.89
N ILE A 10 -15.55 9.12 9.72
CA ILE A 10 -14.29 9.14 8.95
C ILE A 10 -13.91 10.58 8.58
N LYS A 11 -14.87 11.40 8.12
CA LYS A 11 -14.64 12.82 7.81
C LYS A 11 -14.06 13.59 9.00
N LYS A 12 -14.61 13.39 10.20
CA LYS A 12 -14.08 14.01 11.43
C LYS A 12 -12.65 13.58 11.74
N LEU A 13 -12.26 12.33 11.46
CA LEU A 13 -10.88 11.89 11.62
C LEU A 13 -9.96 12.63 10.64
N THR A 14 -10.37 12.75 9.38
CA THR A 14 -9.57 13.46 8.36
C THR A 14 -9.44 14.95 8.63
N GLU A 15 -10.45 15.59 9.24
CA GLU A 15 -10.38 16.99 9.71
C GLU A 15 -9.28 17.19 10.79
N ASN A 16 -8.88 16.12 11.46
CA ASN A 16 -7.78 16.11 12.44
C ASN A 16 -6.44 15.65 11.83
N ASN A 17 -6.29 15.69 10.50
CA ASN A 17 -5.11 15.24 9.75
C ASN A 17 -4.76 13.74 9.93
N ILE A 18 -5.72 12.93 10.38
CA ILE A 18 -5.55 11.47 10.43
C ILE A 18 -5.71 10.94 9.00
N LYS A 19 -4.68 10.29 8.49
CA LYS A 19 -4.71 9.65 7.17
C LYS A 19 -5.53 8.37 7.21
N ILE A 20 -6.33 8.14 6.18
CA ILE A 20 -7.17 6.94 6.05
C ILE A 20 -6.66 6.09 4.89
N ALA A 21 -6.49 4.80 5.15
CA ALA A 21 -6.15 3.79 4.15
C ALA A 21 -7.35 2.86 3.93
N LEU A 22 -7.63 2.53 2.67
CA LEU A 22 -8.56 1.47 2.31
C LEU A 22 -7.79 0.15 2.24
N ASP A 23 -8.10 -0.76 3.15
CA ASP A 23 -7.44 -2.07 3.26
C ASP A 23 -8.11 -3.13 2.37
N ASP A 24 -7.38 -4.22 2.10
CA ASP A 24 -7.85 -5.40 1.35
C ASP A 24 -8.47 -5.08 -0.04
N PHE A 25 -8.01 -4.00 -0.69
CA PHE A 25 -8.65 -3.51 -1.91
C PHE A 25 -8.50 -4.51 -3.07
N GLY A 26 -9.64 -4.90 -3.64
CA GLY A 26 -9.74 -5.87 -4.72
C GLY A 26 -10.23 -7.25 -4.27
N THR A 27 -10.35 -7.52 -2.96
CA THR A 27 -10.97 -8.77 -2.46
C THR A 27 -12.40 -8.52 -1.98
N GLY A 28 -13.39 -9.19 -2.60
CA GLY A 28 -14.81 -9.10 -2.22
C GLY A 28 -15.57 -7.87 -2.75
N TYR A 29 -16.48 -7.31 -1.95
CA TYR A 29 -17.30 -6.12 -2.31
C TYR A 29 -16.50 -4.81 -2.15
N SER A 30 -15.33 -4.70 -2.78
CA SER A 30 -14.63 -3.43 -2.95
C SER A 30 -15.40 -2.55 -3.93
N SER A 31 -16.53 -2.01 -3.47
CA SER A 31 -17.39 -1.19 -4.33
C SER A 31 -16.67 0.12 -4.63
N LEU A 32 -16.36 0.34 -5.90
CA LEU A 32 -15.83 1.62 -6.41
C LEU A 32 -16.69 2.81 -5.96
N SER A 33 -17.96 2.58 -5.59
CA SER A 33 -18.83 3.61 -4.99
C SER A 33 -18.24 4.24 -3.72
N PHE A 34 -17.47 3.49 -2.92
CA PHE A 34 -16.85 4.03 -1.70
C PHE A 34 -15.76 5.06 -2.00
N LEU A 35 -15.08 4.94 -3.14
CA LEU A 35 -14.04 5.88 -3.56
C LEU A 35 -14.59 7.28 -3.78
N ARG A 36 -15.90 7.41 -4.02
CA ARG A 36 -16.55 8.71 -4.26
C ARG A 36 -16.86 9.46 -2.97
N ASP A 37 -17.31 8.75 -1.94
CA ASP A 37 -18.00 9.37 -0.80
C ASP A 37 -17.16 9.36 0.50
N ILE A 38 -16.10 8.55 0.55
CA ILE A 38 -15.19 8.43 1.71
C ILE A 38 -13.92 9.26 1.43
N PRO A 39 -13.45 10.09 2.39
CA PRO A 39 -12.13 10.69 2.27
C PRO A 39 -11.05 9.67 2.67
N PHE A 40 -10.08 9.45 1.78
CA PHE A 40 -8.94 8.55 2.01
C PHE A 40 -7.69 9.07 1.32
N ASN A 41 -6.55 8.54 1.74
CA ASN A 41 -5.22 8.97 1.27
C ASN A 41 -4.42 7.82 0.67
N ARG A 42 -4.89 6.59 0.86
CA ARG A 42 -4.16 5.37 0.51
C ARG A 42 -5.09 4.24 0.13
N ILE A 43 -4.69 3.45 -0.85
CA ILE A 43 -5.28 2.16 -1.17
C ILE A 43 -4.22 1.10 -0.95
N LYS A 44 -4.55 0.04 -0.22
CA LYS A 44 -3.69 -1.13 -0.04
C LYS A 44 -4.18 -2.24 -0.96
N ILE A 45 -3.33 -2.66 -1.90
CA ILE A 45 -3.61 -3.78 -2.80
C ILE A 45 -3.33 -5.06 -2.03
N ASP A 46 -4.37 -5.89 -1.87
CA ASP A 46 -4.25 -7.15 -1.16
C ASP A 46 -3.19 -8.08 -1.77
N ARG A 47 -2.52 -8.81 -0.89
CA ARG A 47 -1.44 -9.75 -1.24
C ARG A 47 -1.83 -10.83 -2.25
N SER A 48 -3.11 -11.18 -2.38
CA SER A 48 -3.55 -12.19 -3.34
C SER A 48 -3.27 -11.77 -4.79
N PHE A 49 -3.25 -10.46 -5.08
CA PHE A 49 -2.86 -9.95 -6.39
C PHE A 49 -1.33 -9.93 -6.57
N ILE A 50 -0.59 -9.67 -5.50
CA ILE A 50 0.87 -9.58 -5.53
C ILE A 50 1.52 -10.96 -5.68
N LYS A 51 0.98 -11.98 -5.00
CA LYS A 51 1.53 -13.34 -4.96
C LYS A 51 1.86 -13.92 -6.34
N ASP A 52 0.96 -13.73 -7.31
CA ASP A 52 1.08 -14.34 -8.64
C ASP A 52 1.42 -13.31 -9.75
N ILE A 53 1.86 -12.09 -9.39
CA ILE A 53 2.07 -10.98 -10.34
C ILE A 53 3.08 -11.32 -11.46
N GLU A 54 4.03 -12.22 -11.21
CA GLU A 54 5.06 -12.60 -12.18
C GLU A 54 4.54 -13.56 -13.26
N SER A 55 3.47 -14.30 -12.97
CA SER A 55 2.94 -15.35 -13.84
C SER A 55 1.48 -15.14 -14.26
N ASN A 56 0.78 -14.17 -13.68
CA ASN A 56 -0.64 -13.93 -13.92
C ASN A 56 -0.90 -12.55 -14.55
N ILE A 57 -1.21 -12.55 -15.85
CA ILE A 57 -1.56 -11.34 -16.60
C ILE A 57 -2.78 -10.61 -16.00
N GLN A 58 -3.72 -11.33 -15.38
CA GLN A 58 -4.90 -10.72 -14.77
C GLN A 58 -4.51 -9.94 -13.51
N SER A 59 -3.62 -10.47 -12.68
CA SER A 59 -3.08 -9.75 -11.51
C SER A 59 -2.41 -8.45 -11.93
N ILE A 60 -1.57 -8.48 -12.97
CA ILE A 60 -0.95 -7.27 -13.53
C ILE A 60 -2.00 -6.26 -14.00
N ALA A 61 -3.03 -6.71 -14.73
CA ALA A 61 -4.08 -5.83 -15.24
C ALA A 61 -4.88 -5.17 -14.11
N ILE A 62 -5.18 -5.91 -13.04
CA ILE A 62 -5.89 -5.39 -11.86
C ILE A 62 -5.04 -4.38 -11.11
N ILE A 63 -3.76 -4.69 -10.86
CA ILE A 63 -2.82 -3.76 -10.20
C ILE A 63 -2.70 -2.47 -11.00
N LYS A 64 -2.55 -2.55 -12.33
CA LYS A 64 -2.54 -1.37 -13.21
C LYS A 64 -3.81 -0.54 -13.10
N ALA A 65 -4.97 -1.17 -13.06
CA ALA A 65 -6.24 -0.47 -12.91
C ALA A 65 -6.33 0.25 -11.56
N ILE A 66 -5.95 -0.42 -10.46
CA ILE A 66 -5.95 0.17 -9.12
C ILE A 66 -4.93 1.32 -9.03
N ALA A 67 -3.73 1.14 -9.60
CA ALA A 67 -2.71 2.19 -9.65
C ALA A 67 -3.19 3.41 -10.45
N GLY A 68 -3.88 3.19 -11.57
CA GLY A 68 -4.51 4.26 -12.34
C GLY A 68 -5.60 5.02 -11.56
N ILE A 69 -6.40 4.31 -10.74
CA ILE A 69 -7.35 4.95 -9.83
C ILE A 69 -6.61 5.81 -8.78
N GLY A 70 -5.52 5.28 -8.21
CA GLY A 70 -4.69 6.01 -7.26
C GLY A 70 -4.15 7.32 -7.81
N ASP A 71 -3.54 7.24 -8.99
CA ASP A 71 -2.99 8.38 -9.72
C ASP A 71 -4.09 9.43 -10.01
N ALA A 72 -5.26 8.98 -10.48
CA ALA A 72 -6.38 9.86 -10.82
C ALA A 72 -7.00 10.57 -9.59
N LEU A 73 -6.97 9.92 -8.42
CA LEU A 73 -7.50 10.47 -7.17
C LEU A 73 -6.44 11.20 -6.34
N GLY A 74 -5.17 11.18 -6.75
CA GLY A 74 -4.07 11.80 -6.01
C GLY A 74 -3.77 11.10 -4.68
N VAL A 75 -3.96 9.77 -4.61
CA VAL A 75 -3.76 8.96 -3.40
C VAL A 75 -2.62 7.97 -3.59
N SER A 76 -1.97 7.62 -2.46
CA SER A 76 -0.89 6.64 -2.43
C SER A 76 -1.39 5.20 -2.62
N ILE A 77 -0.57 4.32 -3.21
CA ILE A 77 -0.89 2.91 -3.41
C ILE A 77 0.20 2.07 -2.74
N THR A 78 -0.21 1.26 -1.77
CA THR A 78 0.66 0.29 -1.10
C THR A 78 0.37 -1.11 -1.60
N ALA A 79 1.39 -1.82 -2.11
CA ALA A 79 1.28 -3.24 -2.44
C ALA A 79 1.66 -4.11 -1.25
N GLU A 80 0.77 -5.02 -0.87
CA GLU A 80 0.99 -5.92 0.26
C GLU A 80 1.48 -7.30 -0.13
N GLY A 81 2.25 -7.95 0.74
CA GLY A 81 2.77 -9.29 0.50
C GLY A 81 3.86 -9.36 -0.56
N VAL A 82 4.67 -8.31 -0.68
CA VAL A 82 5.88 -8.31 -1.52
C VAL A 82 6.95 -9.21 -0.90
N GLU A 83 7.37 -10.23 -1.64
CA GLU A 83 8.32 -11.26 -1.23
C GLU A 83 9.58 -11.31 -2.11
N THR A 84 9.60 -10.68 -3.29
CA THR A 84 10.75 -10.70 -4.20
C THR A 84 11.10 -9.33 -4.83
N ALA A 85 12.37 -9.14 -5.19
CA ALA A 85 12.84 -7.95 -5.91
C ALA A 85 12.18 -7.79 -7.30
N SER A 86 11.81 -8.92 -7.92
CA SER A 86 11.12 -8.94 -9.21
C SER A 86 9.70 -8.39 -9.08
N GLN A 87 8.99 -8.72 -8.01
CA GLN A 87 7.67 -8.13 -7.69
C GLN A 87 7.77 -6.61 -7.52
N ILE A 88 8.75 -6.10 -6.77
CA ILE A 88 9.00 -4.65 -6.67
C ILE A 88 9.25 -4.05 -8.05
N SER A 89 10.12 -4.67 -8.85
CA SER A 89 10.46 -4.18 -10.19
C SER A 89 9.25 -4.09 -11.11
N LEU A 90 8.26 -4.98 -10.97
CA LEU A 90 6.99 -4.91 -11.69
C LEU A 90 6.09 -3.80 -11.16
N LEU A 91 5.93 -3.69 -9.84
CA LEU A 91 5.10 -2.68 -9.18
C LEU A 91 5.55 -1.24 -9.47
N MET A 92 6.87 -1.03 -9.46
CA MET A 92 7.50 0.26 -9.79
C MET A 92 7.19 0.75 -11.21
N ARG A 93 7.03 -0.17 -12.18
CA ARG A 93 6.65 0.19 -13.56
C ARG A 93 5.23 0.74 -13.65
N ASP A 94 4.38 0.31 -12.72
CA ASP A 94 2.97 0.68 -12.65
C ASP A 94 2.72 1.79 -11.60
N LYS A 95 3.78 2.52 -11.20
CA LYS A 95 3.75 3.63 -10.23
C LYS A 95 3.26 3.23 -8.81
N CYS A 96 3.32 1.95 -8.47
CA CYS A 96 3.15 1.53 -7.08
C CYS A 96 4.52 1.61 -6.41
N TYR A 97 4.72 2.65 -5.60
CA TYR A 97 6.02 2.97 -4.98
C TYR A 97 6.13 2.52 -3.52
N GLU A 98 4.99 2.21 -2.90
CA GLU A 98 4.94 1.80 -1.52
C GLU A 98 4.76 0.29 -1.41
N HIS A 99 5.64 -0.35 -0.65
CA HIS A 99 5.70 -1.80 -0.57
C HIS A 99 5.69 -2.27 0.88
N GLN A 100 4.89 -3.32 1.14
CA GLN A 100 4.86 -4.04 2.40
C GLN A 100 4.98 -5.54 2.12
N GLY A 101 5.87 -6.22 2.84
CA GLY A 101 5.97 -7.68 2.75
C GLY A 101 7.31 -8.21 3.24
N TYR A 102 7.45 -9.54 3.18
CA TYR A 102 8.61 -10.25 3.74
C TYR A 102 9.93 -9.96 3.03
N TYR A 103 9.89 -9.42 1.81
CA TYR A 103 11.10 -8.91 1.15
C TYR A 103 11.71 -7.74 1.92
N ILE A 104 10.86 -6.89 2.52
CA ILE A 104 11.26 -5.74 3.33
C ILE A 104 11.58 -6.20 4.75
N SER A 105 10.59 -6.80 5.40
CA SER A 105 10.74 -7.37 6.73
C SER A 105 9.57 -8.28 7.06
N LYS A 106 9.82 -9.30 7.87
CA LYS A 106 8.75 -10.02 8.56
C LYS A 106 8.24 -9.17 9.74
N PRO A 107 6.99 -9.35 10.18
CA PRO A 107 6.54 -8.84 11.48
C PRO A 107 7.49 -9.32 12.57
N PHE A 108 7.83 -8.42 13.49
CA PHE A 108 8.75 -8.69 14.60
C PHE A 108 8.24 -8.03 15.88
N GLU A 109 8.75 -8.49 17.02
CA GLU A 109 8.41 -7.94 18.33
C GLU A 109 8.76 -6.46 18.43
N GLN A 110 7.97 -5.70 19.20
CA GLN A 110 8.16 -4.25 19.37
C GLN A 110 9.59 -3.85 19.77
N THR A 111 10.27 -4.73 20.52
CA THR A 111 11.67 -4.54 20.96
C THR A 111 12.67 -4.42 19.80
N HIS A 112 12.32 -4.89 18.61
CA HIS A 112 13.17 -4.84 17.42
C HIS A 112 12.91 -3.62 16.52
N ILE A 113 11.87 -2.80 16.77
CA ILE A 113 11.54 -1.64 15.94
C ILE A 113 12.72 -0.66 15.85
N LEU A 114 13.25 -0.21 16.98
CA LEU A 114 14.32 0.78 16.98
C LEU A 114 15.62 0.25 16.35
N PRO A 115 16.11 -0.95 16.69
CA PRO A 115 17.24 -1.56 15.98
C PRO A 115 17.03 -1.64 14.47
N TRP A 116 15.84 -2.04 14.02
CA TRP A 116 15.52 -2.18 12.61
C TRP A 116 15.52 -0.84 11.87
N ILE A 117 14.92 0.22 12.46
CA ILE A 117 14.91 1.56 11.86
C ILE A 117 16.35 2.08 11.69
N LEU A 118 17.19 1.89 12.70
CA LEU A 118 18.59 2.35 12.68
C LEU A 118 19.42 1.62 11.61
N SER A 119 19.24 0.31 11.45
CA SER A 119 19.93 -0.44 10.39
C SER A 119 19.44 -0.01 9.01
N TYR A 120 18.13 0.15 8.85
CA TYR A 120 17.51 0.52 7.58
C TYR A 120 17.98 1.90 7.08
N GLU A 121 18.00 2.91 7.96
CA GLU A 121 18.47 4.26 7.60
C GLU A 121 19.95 4.28 7.20
N SER A 122 20.79 3.47 7.85
CA SER A 122 22.21 3.34 7.50
C SER A 122 22.41 2.79 6.07
N GLU A 123 21.64 1.76 5.71
CA GLU A 123 21.65 1.17 4.36
C GLU A 123 21.11 2.14 3.29
N ARG A 124 20.07 2.90 3.63
CA ARG A 124 19.50 3.91 2.73
C ARG A 124 20.48 5.07 2.47
N ILE A 125 21.11 5.60 3.52
CA ILE A 125 22.09 6.70 3.41
C ILE A 125 23.35 6.26 2.64
N SER A 126 23.76 5.00 2.79
CA SER A 126 24.91 4.45 2.05
C SER A 126 24.61 4.14 0.57
N GLY A 127 23.37 4.33 0.12
CA GLY A 127 22.96 4.11 -1.28
C GLY A 127 22.76 2.65 -1.68
N ALA A 128 22.67 1.75 -0.69
CA ALA A 128 22.40 0.33 -0.93
C ALA A 128 20.91 0.06 -1.28
N LEU A 129 20.02 1.02 -0.98
CA LEU A 129 18.59 1.01 -1.29
C LEU A 129 18.25 2.16 -2.24
N THR A 130 17.32 1.95 -3.18
CA THR A 130 17.03 2.97 -4.21
C THR A 130 16.14 4.09 -3.68
N GLU A 131 16.37 5.35 -4.11
CA GLU A 131 15.64 6.55 -3.63
C GLU A 131 14.12 6.53 -3.87
N LYS A 132 13.61 5.60 -4.70
CA LYS A 132 12.19 5.53 -5.07
C LYS A 132 11.40 4.42 -4.35
N GLU A 133 12.04 3.65 -3.49
CA GLU A 133 11.36 2.66 -2.66
C GLU A 133 10.90 3.34 -1.37
N GLU A 134 9.61 3.70 -1.30
CA GLU A 134 9.00 4.11 -0.04
C GLU A 134 8.60 2.86 0.73
N ILE A 135 9.32 2.57 1.80
CA ILE A 135 8.94 1.47 2.69
C ILE A 135 7.83 1.93 3.60
N CYS A 136 6.70 1.22 3.52
CA CYS A 136 5.66 1.34 4.51
C CYS A 136 6.01 0.49 5.73
N LEU A 137 6.45 1.18 6.78
CA LEU A 137 6.35 0.67 8.13
C LEU A 137 4.89 0.79 8.56
N VAL A 138 4.18 -0.33 8.58
CA VAL A 138 2.83 -0.44 9.14
C VAL A 138 2.91 -1.13 10.50
#